data_AF-A0A933H7W4-F1
#
_entry.id   AF-A0A933H7W4-F1
#
_cell.length_a   1.000
_cell.length_b   1.000
_cell.length_c   1.000
_cell.angle_alpha   90.00
_cell.angle_beta   90.00
_cell.angle_gamma   90.00
#
_symmetry.space_group_name_H-M   'P 1'
#
loop_
_entity.id
_entity.type
_entity.pdbx_description
1 polymer ?
#
loop_
_entity_poly.entity_id
_entity_poly.type
_entity_poly.pdbx_seq_one_letter_code
_entity_poly.pdbx_strand_id
1 'polypeptide(L)' 'MPKFSSVRDMVSQMPSLVSPESLVGMNTVIQLDLAGDGGGQWNLTFADQKLQTLFK' A
#
# COMPACT_ATOMS: atom_id res chain seq x y z
N MET A 1 -7.30 -14.53 6.45
CA MET A 1 -7.00 -13.26 5.75
C MET A 1 -7.76 -12.15 6.46
N PRO A 2 -7.14 -10.97 6.70
CA PRO A 2 -7.86 -9.82 7.22
C PRO A 2 -9.01 -9.46 6.28
N LYS A 3 -10.16 -9.08 6.84
CA LYS A 3 -11.28 -8.55 6.06
C LYS A 3 -11.21 -7.03 6.13
N PHE A 4 -11.14 -6.37 4.97
CA PHE A 4 -11.16 -4.91 4.88
C PHE A 4 -12.54 -4.45 4.42
N SER A 5 -13.05 -3.40 5.04
CA SER A 5 -14.34 -2.77 4.72
C SER A 5 -14.21 -1.64 3.68
N SER A 6 -13.00 -1.12 3.46
CA SER A 6 -12.74 -0.08 2.47
C SER A 6 -11.31 -0.18 1.93
N VAL A 7 -11.08 0.44 0.76
CA VAL A 7 -9.75 0.55 0.17
C VAL A 7 -8.80 1.33 1.10
N ARG A 8 -9.29 2.37 1.75
CA ARG A 8 -8.51 3.15 2.73
C ARG A 8 -8.08 2.29 3.92
N ASP A 9 -8.96 1.45 4.45
CA ASP A 9 -8.62 0.53 5.55
C ASP A 9 -7.57 -0.49 5.12
N MET A 10 -7.67 -0.99 3.88
CA MET A 10 -6.69 -1.91 3.31
C MET A 10 -5.32 -1.23 3.14
N VAL A 11 -5.26 -0.09 2.44
CA VAL A 11 -3.98 0.59 2.12
C VAL A 11 -3.28 1.12 3.38
N SER A 12 -4.03 1.57 4.38
CA SER A 12 -3.46 1.99 5.66
C SER A 12 -2.86 0.84 6.47
N GLN A 13 -3.37 -0.38 6.31
CA GLN A 13 -2.86 -1.57 6.99
C GLN A 13 -1.78 -2.32 6.20
N MET A 14 -1.60 -2.06 4.91
CA MET A 14 -0.57 -2.77 4.11
C MET A 14 0.84 -2.76 4.72
N PRO A 15 1.37 -1.64 5.26
CA PRO A 15 2.72 -1.63 5.84
C PRO A 15 2.93 -2.63 6.98
N SER A 16 1.89 -2.97 7.75
CA SER A 16 1.99 -3.95 8.84
C SER A 16 1.85 -5.41 8.38
N LEU A 17 1.41 -5.62 7.14
CA LEU A 17 1.18 -6.94 6.57
C LEU A 17 2.33 -7.44 5.70
N VAL A 18 3.21 -6.54 5.25
CA VAL A 18 4.40 -6.89 4.47
C VAL A 18 5.56 -7.25 5.39
N SER A 19 6.22 -8.38 5.12
CA SER A 19 7.48 -8.71 5.79
C SER A 19 8.64 -8.00 5.10
N PRO A 20 9.63 -7.46 5.85
CA PRO A 20 10.81 -6.83 5.25
C PRO A 20 11.56 -7.74 4.26
N GLU A 21 11.60 -9.05 4.54
CA GLU A 21 12.25 -10.04 3.69
C GLU A 21 11.63 -10.11 2.29
N SER A 22 10.32 -9.89 2.16
CA SER A 22 9.62 -9.87 0.87
C SER A 22 9.94 -8.63 0.03
N LEU A 23 10.56 -7.62 0.64
CA LEU A 23 10.86 -6.32 0.02
C LEU A 23 12.34 -6.16 -0.34
N VAL A 24 13.15 -7.20 -0.14
CA VAL A 24 14.58 -7.17 -0.47
C VAL A 24 14.78 -6.92 -1.96
N GLY A 25 15.59 -5.90 -2.28
CA GLY A 25 15.87 -5.49 -3.66
C GLY A 25 14.77 -4.64 -4.32
N MET A 26 13.66 -4.37 -3.63
CA MET A 26 12.62 -3.49 -4.13
C MET A 26 12.98 -2.02 -3.88
N ASN A 27 13.06 -1.24 -4.95
CA ASN A 27 13.18 0.22 -4.93
C ASN A 27 12.28 0.81 -6.01
N THR A 28 11.00 0.96 -5.72
CA THR A 28 9.98 1.33 -6.71
C THR A 28 8.81 2.06 -6.09
N VAL A 29 8.05 2.77 -6.92
CA VAL A 29 6.78 3.40 -6.54
C VAL A 29 5.67 2.83 -7.43
N ILE A 30 4.63 2.30 -6.80
CA ILE A 30 3.41 1.86 -7.48
C ILE A 30 2.33 2.92 -7.23
N GLN A 31 1.77 3.49 -8.30
CA GLN A 31 0.61 4.35 -8.20
C GLN A 31 -0.67 3.55 -8.46
N LEU A 32 -1.66 3.74 -7.59
CA LEU A 32 -2.98 3.18 -7.72
C LEU A 32 -3.96 4.33 -7.92
N ASP A 33 -4.75 4.25 -8.98
CA ASP A 33 -5.92 5.11 -9.21
C ASP A 33 -7.14 4.19 -9.21
N LEU A 34 -7.93 4.25 -8.13
CA LEU A 34 -9.09 3.38 -7.96
C LEU A 34 -10.35 4.22 -8.05
N ALA A 35 -11.21 3.89 -9.00
CA ALA A 35 -12.51 4.52 -9.18
C ALA A 35 -13.58 3.92 -8.25
N GLY A 36 -14.70 4.65 -8.09
CA GLY A 36 -15.86 4.23 -7.30
C GLY A 36 -15.90 4.80 -5.87
N ASP A 37 -16.94 4.44 -5.12
CA ASP A 37 -17.14 4.93 -3.75
C ASP A 37 -16.04 4.43 -2.81
N GLY A 38 -15.35 5.36 -2.16
CA GLY A 38 -14.17 5.05 -1.34
C GLY A 38 -12.88 4.82 -2.15
N GLY A 39 -12.92 5.07 -3.46
CA GLY A 39 -11.77 5.18 -4.35
C GLY A 39 -10.92 6.43 -4.10
N GLY A 40 -9.90 6.64 -4.94
CA GLY A 40 -8.94 7.72 -4.81
C GLY A 40 -7.58 7.39 -5.43
N GLN A 41 -6.58 8.21 -5.11
CA GLN A 41 -5.22 8.04 -5.60
C GLN A 41 -4.28 7.69 -4.45
N TRP A 42 -3.48 6.63 -4.63
CA TRP A 42 -2.49 6.20 -3.66
C TRP A 42 -1.14 5.99 -4.31
N ASN A 43 -0.09 6.34 -3.57
CA ASN A 43 1.28 5.96 -3.90
C ASN A 43 1.77 4.95 -2.86
N LEU A 44 2.25 3.81 -3.33
CA LEU A 44 2.92 2.77 -2.55
C LEU A 44 4.41 2.83 -2.86
N THR A 45 5.20 3.32 -1.91
CA THR A 45 6.66 3.43 -2.05
C THR A 45 7.32 2.26 -1.35
N PHE A 46 8.10 1.49 -2.11
CA PHE A 46 8.92 0.40 -1.60
C PHE A 46 10.37 0.84 -1.64
N ALA A 47 10.99 0.99 -0.47
CA ALA A 47 12.40 1.34 -0.32
C ALA A 47 12.90 0.88 1.04
N ASP A 48 14.19 0.54 1.14
CA ASP A 48 14.84 0.15 2.40
C ASP A 48 14.11 -0.97 3.16
N GLN A 49 13.56 -1.94 2.41
CA GLN A 49 12.74 -3.04 2.93
C GLN A 49 11.50 -2.57 3.73
N LYS A 50 10.97 -1.41 3.38
CA LYS A 50 9.75 -0.82 3.96
C LYS A 50 8.76 -0.46 2.87
N LEU A 51 7.49 -0.55 3.23
CA LEU A 51 6.38 -0.01 2.44
C LEU A 51 5.83 1.24 3.12
N GLN A 52 5.81 2.35 2.39
CA GLN A 52 5.13 3.58 2.80
C GLN A 52 3.93 3.83 1.89
N THR A 53 2.81 4.25 2.47
CA THR A 53 1.59 4.56 1.72
C THR A 53 1.24 6.04 1.87
N LEU A 54 0.92 6.70 0.76
CA LEU A 54 0.49 8.09 0.73
C LEU A 54 -0.83 8.16 -0.03
N PHE A 55 -1.85 8.73 0.62
CA PHE A 55 -3.10 9.11 -0.04
C PHE A 55 -2.94 10.50 -0.64
N LYS A 56 -3.36 10.66 -1.90
CA LYS A 56 -3.41 11.93 -2.61
C LYS A 56 -4.85 12.45 -2.69
#